data_AF-A0A094HXA9-F1
#
_entry.id   AF-A0A094HXA9-F1
#
_cell.length_a   1.000
_cell.length_b   1.000
_cell.length_c   1.000
_cell.angle_alpha   90.00
_cell.angle_beta   90.00
_cell.angle_gamma   90.00
#
_symmetry.space_group_name_H-M   'P 1'
#
loop_
_entity.id
_entity.type
_entity.pdbx_description
1 polymer ?
#
loop_
_entity_poly.entity_id
_entity_poly.type
_entity_poly.pdbx_seq_one_letter_code
_entity_poly.pdbx_strand_id
1 'polypeptide(L)'
;MMTKPQVYSQFTVTSGCLCYGALHNIWHGATRPIQQFPTSMAQHAGGTVKAQIQQFNVTAKNGTWNAFQLVAKGTGSVCAWFVSHSDVDPEVEIDKILRVSGSPYEYDSGSQVNNENTAAGAVLVIGRYDWGYYDNRGKEELGIDDVANIENFDTQVFGEGAGLVDFRTAKTEVLQWQKKERHEIDTQPGGIWMFIPRGEYMFGRFGFDESRTAARSFLFFTTNTYFTHTTFVGLDQTLRVEVSDEEKFQRYLRECRNFEGLDSLERLVTLYRWSSHRPAKSEYLGPYDSHEHILKTTDLNAIRTRVKANEFTDPFKELCYACLNEIIMSYLEHFIAPASSYDTIVAAATSLFPKRSDSNTVDSCMYSFLMEPYSDPIPGFDHRAVESRVKGFLIPRCEDNSLVRDDKFIAGICACIAYLLSEVLEHSRNCEWRGKLIPVDIRLAVFHDLEVRDLFKYSRVFWKGSDQAFQVTESSHATEPAEAAE
;
A
#
# COMPACT_ATOMS: atom_id res chain seq x y z
N MET A 1 -6.96 -26.17 -31.51
CA MET A 1 -6.29 -26.88 -30.40
C MET A 1 -6.12 -25.86 -29.29
N MET A 2 -6.57 -26.14 -28.06
CA MET A 2 -6.27 -25.25 -26.93
C MET A 2 -4.78 -25.44 -26.59
N THR A 3 -4.03 -24.33 -26.61
CA THR A 3 -2.65 -24.29 -26.10
C THR A 3 -2.68 -24.56 -24.59
N LYS A 4 -1.74 -25.35 -24.08
CA LYS A 4 -1.60 -25.68 -22.65
C LYS A 4 -0.22 -25.25 -22.16
N PRO A 5 -0.05 -24.98 -20.85
CA PRO A 5 1.26 -24.74 -20.27
C PRO A 5 2.25 -25.86 -20.58
N GLN A 6 3.45 -25.49 -21.02
CA GLN A 6 4.53 -26.44 -21.28
C GLN A 6 5.16 -26.89 -19.97
N VAL A 7 5.12 -28.20 -19.71
CA VAL A 7 5.86 -28.82 -18.61
C VAL A 7 7.36 -28.70 -18.89
N TYR A 8 8.10 -28.08 -17.98
CA TYR A 8 9.55 -27.95 -18.06
C TYR A 8 10.23 -29.23 -17.58
N SER A 9 9.83 -29.72 -16.40
CA SER A 9 10.36 -30.95 -15.81
C SER A 9 9.34 -31.59 -14.86
N GLN A 10 9.64 -32.80 -14.41
CA GLN A 10 8.79 -33.56 -13.51
C GLN A 10 9.64 -34.23 -12.42
N PHE A 11 9.06 -34.36 -11.23
CA PHE A 11 9.63 -35.15 -10.13
C PHE A 11 8.51 -35.89 -9.39
N THR A 12 8.87 -36.84 -8.53
CA THR A 12 7.88 -37.68 -7.82
C THR A 12 7.96 -37.48 -6.31
N VAL A 13 6.81 -37.24 -5.69
CA VAL A 13 6.66 -37.21 -4.22
C VAL A 13 6.17 -38.57 -3.76
N THR A 14 6.94 -39.22 -2.88
CA THR A 14 6.61 -40.56 -2.34
C THR A 14 6.37 -40.56 -0.85
N SER A 15 6.86 -39.54 -0.15
CA SER A 15 6.85 -39.44 1.30
C SER A 15 5.57 -38.82 1.87
N GLY A 16 4.71 -38.27 1.03
CA GLY A 16 3.56 -37.44 1.43
C GLY A 16 3.97 -36.07 1.97
N CYS A 17 5.21 -35.64 1.73
CA CYS A 17 5.79 -34.43 2.27
C CYS A 17 6.84 -33.82 1.34
N LEU A 18 6.90 -32.49 1.31
CA LEU A 18 7.91 -31.73 0.58
C LEU A 18 8.78 -30.94 1.55
N CYS A 19 10.08 -30.90 1.32
CA CYS A 19 11.00 -29.92 1.89
C CYS A 19 11.26 -28.79 0.89
N TYR A 20 11.42 -27.55 1.36
CA TYR A 20 11.57 -26.38 0.49
C TYR A 20 12.53 -25.32 1.04
N GLY A 21 13.00 -24.44 0.15
CA GLY A 21 13.82 -23.28 0.50
C GLY A 21 15.26 -23.37 -0.01
N ALA A 22 16.17 -22.66 0.67
CA ALA A 22 17.61 -22.80 0.43
C ALA A 22 18.11 -24.18 0.91
N LEU A 23 19.34 -24.56 0.54
CA LEU A 23 19.91 -25.86 0.87
C LEU A 23 19.86 -26.19 2.38
N HIS A 24 20.22 -25.25 3.25
CA HIS A 24 20.13 -25.41 4.70
C HIS A 24 18.71 -25.48 5.23
N ASN A 25 17.77 -24.77 4.60
CA ASN A 25 16.35 -24.85 4.95
C ASN A 25 15.78 -26.24 4.61
N ILE A 26 16.09 -26.78 3.43
CA ILE A 26 15.68 -28.13 3.02
C ILE A 26 16.27 -29.17 3.98
N TRP A 27 17.55 -29.02 4.34
CA TRP A 27 18.21 -29.89 5.31
C TRP A 27 17.54 -29.85 6.68
N HIS A 28 17.25 -28.64 7.19
CA HIS A 28 16.51 -28.45 8.43
C HIS A 28 15.13 -29.11 8.35
N GLY A 29 14.36 -28.84 7.30
CA GLY A 29 13.03 -29.39 7.09
C GLY A 29 13.01 -30.91 7.11
N ALA A 30 14.00 -31.56 6.51
CA ALA A 30 14.16 -33.01 6.50
C ALA A 30 14.48 -33.62 7.88
N THR A 31 14.79 -32.80 8.88
CA THR A 31 15.05 -33.24 10.28
C THR A 31 13.89 -32.96 11.24
N ARG A 32 12.86 -32.26 10.78
CA ARG A 32 11.73 -31.85 11.61
C ARG A 32 10.55 -32.78 11.39
N PRO A 33 9.65 -32.90 12.39
CA PRO A 33 8.34 -33.47 12.16
C PRO A 33 7.63 -32.78 11.00
N ILE A 34 6.80 -33.52 10.27
CA ILE A 34 6.05 -33.00 9.13
C ILE A 34 5.04 -31.96 9.62
N GLN A 35 5.15 -30.74 9.09
CA GLN A 35 4.28 -29.63 9.36
C GLN A 35 2.96 -29.81 8.58
N GLN A 36 1.85 -29.87 9.32
CA GLN A 36 0.50 -29.78 8.74
C GLN A 36 0.17 -28.33 8.35
N PHE A 37 -0.95 -28.11 7.66
CA PHE A 37 -1.40 -26.76 7.36
C PHE A 37 -1.58 -25.94 8.65
N PRO A 38 -0.89 -24.81 8.80
CA PRO A 38 -0.98 -24.02 10.02
C PRO A 38 -2.25 -23.15 10.01
N THR A 39 -3.12 -23.31 11.01
CA THR A 39 -4.29 -22.42 11.21
C THR A 39 -3.87 -21.00 11.61
N SER A 40 -2.72 -20.88 12.27
CA SER A 40 -2.03 -19.61 12.55
C SER A 40 -0.52 -19.87 12.65
N MET A 41 0.29 -18.88 12.30
CA MET A 41 1.75 -18.97 12.36
C MET A 41 2.29 -17.98 13.38
N ALA A 42 3.14 -18.46 14.29
CA ALA A 42 3.87 -17.59 15.20
C ALA A 42 4.76 -16.64 14.38
N GLN A 43 4.71 -15.36 14.72
CA GLN A 43 5.50 -14.32 14.07
C GLN A 43 6.64 -13.90 14.98
N HIS A 44 7.83 -13.76 14.41
CA HIS A 44 8.92 -13.02 15.04
C HIS A 44 8.99 -11.63 14.40
N ALA A 45 8.96 -10.60 15.24
CA ALA A 45 9.13 -9.22 14.82
C ALA A 45 10.43 -8.64 15.40
N GLY A 46 11.23 -8.02 14.54
CA GLY A 46 12.43 -7.26 14.90
C GLY A 46 12.57 -6.05 13.98
N GLY A 47 12.47 -4.83 14.52
CA GLY A 47 12.48 -3.62 13.71
C GLY A 47 11.36 -3.59 12.67
N THR A 48 11.72 -3.49 11.39
CA THR A 48 10.80 -3.55 10.23
C THR A 48 10.56 -4.97 9.70
N VAL A 49 11.24 -5.97 10.24
CA VAL A 49 11.15 -7.37 9.82
C VAL A 49 9.98 -8.04 10.53
N LYS A 50 9.09 -8.63 9.74
CA LYS A 50 8.06 -9.57 10.20
C LYS A 50 8.29 -10.90 9.49
N ALA A 51 8.75 -11.89 10.24
CA ALA A 51 8.99 -13.24 9.74
C ALA A 51 8.05 -14.23 10.43
N GLN A 52 7.66 -15.27 9.71
CA GLN A 52 6.83 -16.36 10.21
C GLN A 52 7.74 -17.56 10.49
N ILE A 53 7.56 -18.21 11.64
CA ILE A 53 8.43 -19.33 12.03
C ILE A 53 8.02 -20.58 11.23
N GLN A 54 8.76 -20.89 10.16
CA GLN A 54 8.53 -22.05 9.30
C GLN A 54 9.41 -23.25 9.67
N GLN A 55 8.94 -24.46 9.39
CA GLN A 55 9.73 -25.70 9.52
C GLN A 55 10.42 -26.12 8.22
N PHE A 56 10.16 -25.45 7.10
CA PHE A 56 10.71 -25.78 5.78
C PHE A 56 10.39 -27.19 5.28
N ASN A 57 9.30 -27.76 5.80
CA ASN A 57 8.64 -28.94 5.26
C ASN A 57 7.12 -28.74 5.29
N VAL A 58 6.38 -29.52 4.51
CA VAL A 58 4.92 -29.42 4.41
C VAL A 58 4.31 -30.73 3.92
N THR A 59 3.13 -31.11 4.43
CA THR A 59 2.36 -32.23 3.84
C THR A 59 2.07 -31.96 2.37
N ALA A 60 2.20 -32.98 1.53
CA ALA A 60 2.08 -32.85 0.09
C ALA A 60 1.43 -34.08 -0.54
N LYS A 61 0.77 -33.87 -1.67
CA LYS A 61 0.13 -34.95 -2.42
C LYS A 61 1.19 -35.88 -3.03
N ASN A 62 1.04 -37.18 -2.79
CA ASN A 62 1.88 -38.20 -3.41
C ASN A 62 1.60 -38.31 -4.90
N GLY A 63 2.65 -38.55 -5.68
CA GLY A 63 2.57 -38.77 -7.13
C GLY A 63 3.52 -37.86 -7.90
N THR A 64 3.26 -37.73 -9.20
CA THR A 64 4.05 -36.90 -10.11
C THR A 64 3.68 -35.44 -9.96
N TRP A 65 4.69 -34.58 -9.85
CA TRP A 65 4.58 -33.13 -9.87
C TRP A 65 5.22 -32.58 -11.12
N ASN A 66 4.52 -31.67 -11.78
CA ASN A 66 4.96 -30.95 -12.96
C ASN A 66 5.50 -29.59 -12.54
N ALA A 67 6.68 -29.22 -13.04
CA ALA A 67 7.22 -27.88 -12.91
C ALA A 67 7.04 -27.12 -14.22
N PHE A 68 6.66 -25.85 -14.09
CA PHE A 68 6.39 -24.92 -15.17
C PHE A 68 7.22 -23.67 -14.97
N GLN A 69 7.92 -23.25 -16.02
CA GLN A 69 8.56 -21.95 -16.06
C GLN A 69 7.49 -20.88 -16.33
N LEU A 70 7.55 -19.81 -15.54
CA LEU A 70 6.81 -18.59 -15.79
C LEU A 70 7.76 -17.55 -16.34
N VAL A 71 7.41 -16.96 -17.47
CA VAL A 71 8.27 -16.05 -18.23
C VAL A 71 7.65 -14.67 -18.35
N ALA A 72 8.51 -13.66 -18.36
CA ALA A 72 8.13 -12.29 -18.65
C ALA A 72 7.73 -12.17 -20.13
N LYS A 73 6.52 -11.67 -20.37
CA LYS A 73 5.98 -11.45 -21.72
C LYS A 73 6.87 -10.45 -22.46
N GLY A 74 7.19 -10.77 -23.72
CA GLY A 74 8.06 -9.96 -24.58
C GLY A 74 9.54 -10.33 -24.53
N THR A 75 10.09 -10.72 -23.37
CA THR A 75 11.51 -11.14 -23.27
C THR A 75 11.68 -12.65 -23.24
N GLY A 76 10.67 -13.39 -22.79
CA GLY A 76 10.75 -14.84 -22.58
C GLY A 76 11.68 -15.24 -21.42
N SER A 77 12.18 -14.29 -20.63
CA SER A 77 13.05 -14.57 -19.49
C SER A 77 12.25 -15.16 -18.33
N VAL A 78 12.77 -16.21 -17.70
CA VAL A 78 12.16 -16.82 -16.51
C VAL A 78 12.12 -15.79 -15.38
N CYS A 79 10.93 -15.50 -14.87
CA CYS A 79 10.71 -14.55 -13.78
C CYS A 79 10.01 -15.18 -12.56
N ALA A 80 9.46 -16.39 -12.70
CA ALA A 80 8.86 -17.16 -11.62
C ALA A 80 8.76 -18.64 -12.00
N TRP A 81 8.37 -19.47 -11.04
CA TRP A 81 8.12 -20.89 -11.23
C TRP A 81 6.80 -21.29 -10.61
N PHE A 82 6.08 -22.17 -11.29
CA PHE A 82 4.90 -22.82 -10.75
C PHE A 82 5.09 -24.33 -10.79
N VAL A 83 4.78 -25.01 -9.69
CA VAL A 83 4.88 -26.46 -9.59
C VAL A 83 3.54 -26.98 -9.09
N SER A 84 2.99 -28.00 -9.72
CA SER A 84 1.73 -28.61 -9.26
C SER A 84 1.71 -30.11 -9.45
N HIS A 85 0.93 -30.79 -8.62
CA HIS A 85 0.65 -32.21 -8.81
C HIS A 85 -0.02 -32.43 -10.17
N SER A 86 0.28 -33.56 -10.81
CA SER A 86 -0.11 -33.87 -12.20
C SER A 86 -1.62 -33.90 -12.48
N ASP A 87 -2.46 -34.01 -11.45
CA ASP A 87 -3.92 -33.96 -11.56
C ASP A 87 -4.53 -32.59 -11.27
N VAL A 88 -3.69 -31.58 -11.04
CA VAL A 88 -4.11 -30.19 -10.82
C VAL A 88 -3.98 -29.42 -12.13
N ASP A 89 -5.06 -28.73 -12.52
CA ASP A 89 -5.01 -27.76 -13.61
C ASP A 89 -4.14 -26.56 -13.17
N PRO A 90 -2.99 -26.32 -13.81
CA PRO A 90 -2.07 -25.29 -13.36
C PRO A 90 -2.61 -23.87 -13.56
N GLU A 91 -3.45 -23.62 -14.56
CA GLU A 91 -4.01 -22.28 -14.83
C GLU A 91 -5.05 -21.90 -13.77
N VAL A 92 -5.92 -22.85 -13.42
CA VAL A 92 -6.95 -22.64 -12.38
C VAL A 92 -6.32 -22.48 -10.99
N GLU A 93 -5.31 -23.31 -10.68
CA GLU A 93 -4.71 -23.32 -9.36
C GLU A 93 -3.85 -22.08 -9.08
N ILE A 94 -3.06 -21.62 -10.06
CA ILE A 94 -2.27 -20.40 -9.89
C ILE A 94 -3.18 -19.17 -9.76
N ASP A 95 -4.28 -19.12 -10.51
CA ASP A 95 -5.28 -18.04 -10.39
C ASP A 95 -5.94 -18.03 -9.01
N LYS A 96 -6.29 -19.21 -8.45
CA LYS A 96 -6.75 -19.35 -7.05
C LYS A 96 -5.72 -18.75 -6.08
N ILE A 97 -4.45 -19.13 -6.21
CA ILE A 97 -3.37 -18.63 -5.34
C ILE A 97 -3.24 -17.12 -5.44
N LEU A 98 -3.18 -16.57 -6.66
CA LEU A 98 -2.98 -15.15 -6.90
C LEU A 98 -4.16 -14.31 -6.40
N ARG A 99 -5.39 -14.82 -6.42
CA ARG A 99 -6.56 -14.14 -5.83
C ARG A 99 -6.47 -14.02 -4.31
N VAL A 100 -5.88 -15.00 -3.63
CA VAL A 100 -5.75 -15.02 -2.17
C VAL A 100 -4.50 -14.29 -1.69
N SER A 101 -3.37 -14.50 -2.37
CA SER A 101 -2.05 -13.98 -1.99
C SER A 101 -1.09 -13.93 -3.20
N GLY A 102 -1.20 -12.86 -3.99
CA GLY A 102 -0.28 -12.52 -5.07
C GLY A 102 0.96 -11.74 -4.61
N SER A 103 1.61 -11.08 -5.56
CA SER A 103 2.83 -10.29 -5.32
C SER A 103 2.54 -9.05 -4.46
N PRO A 104 3.27 -8.80 -3.35
CA PRO A 104 3.07 -7.59 -2.53
C PRO A 104 3.33 -6.27 -3.26
N TYR A 105 3.97 -6.35 -4.43
CA TYR A 105 4.29 -5.20 -5.28
C TYR A 105 3.24 -4.96 -6.36
N GLU A 106 2.21 -5.81 -6.43
CA GLU A 106 1.05 -5.59 -7.27
C GLU A 106 -0.16 -5.17 -6.44
N TYR A 107 -1.08 -4.45 -7.08
CA TYR A 107 -2.36 -4.14 -6.47
C TYR A 107 -3.22 -5.38 -6.28
N ASP A 108 -4.13 -5.32 -5.30
CA ASP A 108 -5.02 -6.42 -4.93
C ASP A 108 -4.26 -7.75 -4.79
N SER A 109 -3.09 -7.67 -4.16
CA SER A 109 -2.22 -8.81 -3.90
C SER A 109 -2.78 -9.78 -2.86
N GLY A 110 -3.92 -9.48 -2.25
CA GLY A 110 -4.43 -10.24 -1.10
C GLY A 110 -3.49 -10.20 0.11
N SER A 111 -3.55 -11.24 0.93
CA SER A 111 -2.85 -11.33 2.21
C SER A 111 -1.35 -11.58 2.04
N GLN A 112 -0.50 -10.84 2.75
CA GLN A 112 0.96 -11.01 2.73
C GLN A 112 1.52 -11.85 3.89
N VAL A 113 0.64 -12.27 4.81
CA VAL A 113 0.95 -13.12 5.95
C VAL A 113 -0.14 -14.16 6.09
N ASN A 114 0.15 -15.27 6.78
CA ASN A 114 -0.86 -16.28 7.07
C ASN A 114 -1.91 -15.71 8.03
N ASN A 115 -3.15 -15.66 7.56
CA ASN A 115 -4.33 -15.20 8.28
C ASN A 115 -5.58 -16.00 7.88
N GLU A 116 -6.74 -15.60 8.41
CA GLU A 116 -8.03 -16.24 8.15
C GLU A 116 -8.36 -16.32 6.66
N ASN A 117 -8.05 -15.28 5.87
CA ASN A 117 -8.29 -15.28 4.42
C ASN A 117 -7.42 -16.30 3.70
N THR A 118 -6.13 -16.40 4.06
CA THR A 118 -5.24 -17.41 3.48
C THR A 118 -5.66 -18.83 3.89
N ALA A 119 -6.15 -18.99 5.13
CA ALA A 119 -6.66 -20.26 5.61
C ALA A 119 -7.97 -20.65 4.92
N ALA A 120 -8.87 -19.71 4.64
CA ALA A 120 -10.10 -19.94 3.89
C ALA A 120 -9.82 -20.27 2.42
N GLY A 121 -8.80 -19.64 1.82
CA GLY A 121 -8.35 -19.92 0.47
C GLY A 121 -7.48 -21.17 0.32
N ALA A 122 -7.17 -21.89 1.41
CA ALA A 122 -6.22 -23.00 1.44
C ALA A 122 -4.85 -22.64 0.83
N VAL A 123 -4.35 -21.44 1.13
CA VAL A 123 -3.05 -20.94 0.69
C VAL A 123 -2.14 -20.74 1.89
N LEU A 124 -0.93 -21.27 1.85
CA LEU A 124 0.12 -21.02 2.83
C LEU A 124 1.13 -20.02 2.25
N VAL A 125 1.33 -18.91 2.95
CA VAL A 125 2.14 -17.76 2.52
C VAL A 125 3.54 -17.83 3.12
N ILE A 126 4.55 -17.73 2.25
CA ILE A 126 5.98 -17.58 2.57
C ILE A 126 6.43 -16.20 2.10
N GLY A 127 6.68 -15.30 3.06
CA GLY A 127 7.06 -13.91 2.81
C GLY A 127 8.56 -13.73 2.57
N ARG A 128 8.95 -12.51 2.17
CA ARG A 128 10.35 -12.10 1.95
C ARG A 128 11.31 -12.49 3.08
N TYR A 129 10.86 -12.38 4.32
CA TYR A 129 11.68 -12.57 5.50
C TYR A 129 11.64 -14.00 6.05
N ASP A 130 10.92 -14.91 5.40
CA ASP A 130 10.74 -16.29 5.87
C ASP A 130 11.81 -17.24 5.29
N TRP A 131 12.73 -16.73 4.46
CA TRP A 131 13.72 -17.52 3.72
C TRP A 131 15.10 -17.55 4.38
N GLY A 132 15.96 -18.42 3.86
CA GLY A 132 17.27 -18.76 4.41
C GLY A 132 18.31 -17.64 4.61
N TYR A 133 18.14 -16.43 4.08
CA TYR A 133 18.98 -15.29 4.48
C TYR A 133 18.69 -14.86 5.93
N TYR A 134 17.43 -14.94 6.33
CA TYR A 134 16.95 -14.55 7.66
C TYR A 134 16.82 -15.75 8.61
N ASP A 135 17.24 -16.94 8.17
CA ASP A 135 17.20 -18.19 8.94
C ASP A 135 18.51 -18.97 8.80
N ASN A 136 19.18 -19.21 9.92
CA ASN A 136 20.49 -19.89 9.95
C ASN A 136 20.41 -21.38 10.33
N ARG A 137 19.21 -21.92 10.56
CA ARG A 137 19.06 -23.31 11.02
C ARG A 137 19.49 -24.26 9.90
N GLY A 138 20.31 -25.26 10.21
CA GLY A 138 20.85 -26.20 9.22
C GLY A 138 22.14 -25.75 8.52
N LYS A 139 22.61 -24.50 8.72
CA LYS A 139 23.84 -24.00 8.07
C LYS A 139 25.09 -24.63 8.66
N GLU A 140 25.16 -24.73 9.99
CA GLU A 140 26.30 -25.32 10.72
C GLU A 140 26.49 -26.79 10.31
N GLU A 141 25.40 -27.56 10.27
CA GLU A 141 25.43 -28.97 9.90
C GLU A 141 25.84 -29.21 8.43
N LEU A 142 25.59 -28.24 7.55
CA LEU A 142 26.02 -28.29 6.14
C LEU A 142 27.37 -27.63 5.89
N GLY A 143 27.98 -26.99 6.89
CA GLY A 143 29.21 -26.23 6.74
C GLY A 143 29.10 -25.05 5.76
N ILE A 144 27.91 -24.41 5.67
CA ILE A 144 27.70 -23.24 4.82
C ILE A 144 28.11 -21.99 5.60
N ASP A 145 29.13 -21.29 5.11
CA ASP A 145 29.57 -19.98 5.61
C ASP A 145 29.17 -18.88 4.63
N ASP A 146 28.38 -17.90 5.09
CA ASP A 146 27.90 -16.79 4.28
C ASP A 146 29.03 -15.80 3.89
N VAL A 147 30.21 -15.90 4.50
CA VAL A 147 31.36 -15.01 4.28
C VAL A 147 32.10 -15.30 2.97
N ALA A 148 31.90 -16.48 2.36
CA ALA A 148 32.79 -17.02 1.32
C ALA A 148 32.56 -16.51 -0.13
N ASN A 149 31.63 -15.58 -0.40
CA ASN A 149 31.22 -15.25 -1.79
C ASN A 149 31.62 -13.84 -2.28
N ILE A 150 32.66 -13.24 -1.71
CA ILE A 150 33.14 -11.90 -2.12
C ILE A 150 34.11 -11.98 -3.32
N GLU A 151 34.70 -13.14 -3.61
CA GLU A 151 35.80 -13.26 -4.59
C GLU A 151 35.35 -13.33 -6.07
N ASN A 152 34.05 -13.43 -6.37
CA ASN A 152 33.58 -13.74 -7.74
C ASN A 152 32.44 -12.83 -8.27
N PHE A 153 32.36 -11.59 -7.78
CA PHE A 153 31.31 -10.63 -8.18
C PHE A 153 31.20 -10.39 -9.70
N ASP A 154 32.31 -10.47 -10.43
CA ASP A 154 32.36 -10.20 -11.88
C ASP A 154 31.86 -11.36 -12.75
N THR A 155 31.76 -12.59 -12.21
CA THR A 155 31.32 -13.79 -12.96
C THR A 155 30.03 -14.41 -12.40
N GLN A 156 29.52 -13.89 -11.28
CA GLN A 156 28.34 -14.44 -10.62
C GLN A 156 27.06 -14.15 -11.41
N VAL A 157 26.32 -15.22 -11.75
CA VAL A 157 24.95 -15.08 -12.26
C VAL A 157 24.05 -14.63 -11.12
N PHE A 158 23.78 -13.32 -11.06
CA PHE A 158 22.89 -12.73 -10.07
C PHE A 158 21.47 -13.31 -10.20
N GLY A 159 20.87 -13.70 -9.08
CA GLY A 159 19.52 -14.25 -9.01
C GLY A 159 19.24 -15.02 -7.72
N GLU A 160 18.00 -15.46 -7.57
CA GLU A 160 17.53 -16.19 -6.39
C GLU A 160 17.10 -17.61 -6.76
N GLY A 161 17.28 -18.55 -5.84
CA GLY A 161 16.95 -19.95 -6.07
C GLY A 161 16.35 -20.63 -4.84
N ALA A 162 15.35 -21.47 -5.08
CA ALA A 162 14.73 -22.29 -4.04
C ALA A 162 14.50 -23.72 -4.54
N GLY A 163 14.78 -24.69 -3.68
CA GLY A 163 14.47 -26.09 -3.95
C GLY A 163 13.09 -26.48 -3.46
N LEU A 164 12.52 -27.51 -4.11
CA LEU A 164 11.31 -28.22 -3.68
C LEU A 164 11.52 -29.72 -3.91
N VAL A 165 11.56 -30.51 -2.83
CA VAL A 165 12.10 -31.87 -2.84
C VAL A 165 11.26 -32.82 -1.99
N ASP A 166 11.09 -34.06 -2.43
CA ASP A 166 10.48 -35.13 -1.63
C ASP A 166 11.24 -35.30 -0.30
N PHE A 167 10.51 -35.28 0.81
CA PHE A 167 11.10 -35.34 2.16
C PHE A 167 12.05 -36.55 2.34
N ARG A 168 11.74 -37.68 1.69
CA ARG A 168 12.54 -38.91 1.78
C ARG A 168 13.93 -38.78 1.17
N THR A 169 14.08 -38.00 0.09
CA THR A 169 15.34 -37.85 -0.64
C THR A 169 16.03 -36.51 -0.35
N ALA A 170 15.36 -35.59 0.34
CA ALA A 170 15.79 -34.21 0.61
C ALA A 170 17.28 -34.07 0.99
N LYS A 171 17.78 -34.84 1.96
CA LYS A 171 19.20 -34.76 2.36
C LYS A 171 20.16 -35.20 1.27
N THR A 172 19.82 -36.25 0.52
CA THR A 172 20.65 -36.76 -0.57
C THR A 172 20.73 -35.74 -1.70
N GLU A 173 19.60 -35.13 -2.06
CA GLU A 173 19.54 -34.08 -3.10
C GLU A 173 20.34 -32.84 -2.69
N VAL A 174 20.20 -32.38 -1.44
CA VAL A 174 20.96 -31.23 -0.91
C VAL A 174 22.47 -31.44 -1.04
N LEU A 175 22.98 -32.62 -0.67
CA LEU A 175 24.41 -32.94 -0.77
C LEU A 175 24.92 -32.99 -2.23
N GLN A 176 24.05 -33.29 -3.19
CA GLN A 176 24.39 -33.24 -4.61
C GLN A 176 24.38 -31.80 -5.12
N TRP A 177 23.35 -31.03 -4.78
CA TRP A 177 23.19 -29.64 -5.19
C TRP A 177 24.25 -28.71 -4.62
N GLN A 178 24.74 -28.98 -3.40
CA GLN A 178 25.82 -28.21 -2.77
C GLN A 178 27.13 -28.20 -3.58
N LYS A 179 27.30 -29.13 -4.53
CA LYS A 179 28.49 -29.23 -5.38
C LYS A 179 28.45 -28.33 -6.62
N LYS A 180 27.36 -27.59 -6.82
CA LYS A 180 27.12 -26.79 -8.02
C LYS A 180 26.76 -25.36 -7.66
N GLU A 181 27.05 -24.44 -8.57
CA GLU A 181 26.54 -23.08 -8.47
C GLU A 181 25.01 -23.07 -8.60
N ARG A 182 24.35 -22.12 -7.93
CA ARG A 182 22.88 -22.08 -7.82
C ARG A 182 22.16 -22.09 -9.18
N HIS A 183 22.75 -21.50 -10.21
CA HIS A 183 22.17 -21.41 -11.54
C HIS A 183 22.47 -22.65 -12.42
N GLU A 184 23.37 -23.52 -11.97
CA GLU A 184 23.80 -24.76 -12.65
C GLU A 184 23.19 -26.02 -12.02
N ILE A 185 22.40 -25.87 -10.95
CA ILE A 185 21.75 -27.00 -10.30
C ILE A 185 20.72 -27.63 -11.24
N ASP A 186 20.98 -28.89 -11.61
CA ASP A 186 20.07 -29.68 -12.43
C ASP A 186 18.86 -30.18 -11.63
N THR A 187 17.73 -30.30 -12.34
CA THR A 187 16.52 -30.97 -11.83
C THR A 187 16.78 -32.46 -11.59
N GLN A 188 16.26 -33.00 -10.48
CA GLN A 188 16.46 -34.39 -10.07
C GLN A 188 15.12 -35.13 -9.97
N PRO A 189 15.10 -36.49 -10.04
CA PRO A 189 13.86 -37.25 -9.92
C PRO A 189 13.13 -37.05 -8.58
N GLY A 190 13.87 -36.71 -7.52
CA GLY A 190 13.34 -36.45 -6.18
C GLY A 190 12.94 -34.99 -5.93
N GLY A 191 13.24 -34.06 -6.83
CA GLY A 191 12.94 -32.64 -6.60
C GLY A 191 13.47 -31.69 -7.67
N ILE A 192 13.04 -30.45 -7.58
CA ILE A 192 13.43 -29.37 -8.49
C ILE A 192 14.14 -28.24 -7.76
N TRP A 193 15.17 -27.69 -8.40
CA TRP A 193 15.73 -26.39 -8.05
C TRP A 193 15.19 -25.33 -9.01
N MET A 194 14.52 -24.32 -8.45
CA MET A 194 13.88 -23.24 -9.19
C MET A 194 14.75 -22.00 -9.09
N PHE A 195 15.50 -21.67 -10.15
CA PHE A 195 16.34 -20.49 -10.22
C PHE A 195 15.66 -19.37 -11.02
N ILE A 196 15.68 -18.15 -10.50
CA ILE A 196 15.16 -16.94 -11.16
C ILE A 196 16.33 -15.97 -11.38
N PRO A 197 16.80 -15.80 -12.62
CA PRO A 197 17.88 -14.88 -12.93
C PRO A 197 17.44 -13.44 -12.62
N ARG A 198 18.35 -12.67 -12.03
CA ARG A 198 18.13 -11.29 -11.61
C ARG A 198 16.96 -11.09 -10.64
N GLY A 199 16.51 -12.16 -10.00
CA GLY A 199 15.54 -12.10 -8.91
C GLY A 199 16.15 -11.44 -7.68
N GLU A 200 15.34 -10.69 -6.95
CA GLU A 200 15.66 -10.16 -5.62
C GLU A 200 14.42 -10.32 -4.73
N TYR A 201 14.61 -10.67 -3.46
CA TYR A 201 13.53 -10.95 -2.49
C TYR A 201 12.56 -12.05 -2.92
N MET A 202 12.69 -13.21 -2.29
CA MET A 202 11.91 -14.39 -2.60
C MET A 202 10.52 -14.36 -1.98
N PHE A 203 9.56 -14.97 -2.67
CA PHE A 203 8.19 -15.20 -2.19
C PHE A 203 7.69 -16.57 -2.64
N GLY A 204 6.89 -17.20 -1.78
CA GLY A 204 6.44 -18.57 -1.97
C GLY A 204 4.98 -18.70 -1.56
N ARG A 205 4.18 -19.46 -2.32
CA ARG A 205 2.78 -19.75 -1.98
C ARG A 205 2.52 -21.22 -2.22
N PHE A 206 2.14 -21.96 -1.19
CA PHE A 206 1.61 -23.31 -1.37
C PHE A 206 0.10 -23.25 -1.52
N GLY A 207 -0.44 -23.91 -2.55
CA GLY A 207 -1.86 -24.20 -2.65
C GLY A 207 -2.14 -25.59 -2.11
N PHE A 208 -3.13 -25.70 -1.23
CA PHE A 208 -3.58 -26.95 -0.64
C PHE A 208 -4.92 -27.41 -1.24
N ASP A 209 -5.24 -28.68 -1.00
CA ASP A 209 -6.61 -29.16 -1.12
C ASP A 209 -7.59 -28.38 -0.21
N GLU A 210 -8.88 -28.48 -0.50
CA GLU A 210 -9.92 -27.73 0.22
C GLU A 210 -10.04 -28.15 1.71
N SER A 211 -9.64 -29.38 2.04
CA SER A 211 -9.53 -29.87 3.42
C SER A 211 -8.27 -29.38 4.14
N ARG A 212 -7.36 -28.71 3.45
CA ARG A 212 -6.05 -28.24 3.93
C ARG A 212 -5.16 -29.36 4.46
N THR A 213 -5.29 -30.57 3.88
CA THR A 213 -4.55 -31.75 4.34
C THR A 213 -3.21 -31.93 3.64
N ALA A 214 -3.13 -31.61 2.35
CA ALA A 214 -1.91 -31.74 1.56
C ALA A 214 -1.75 -30.59 0.56
N ALA A 215 -0.53 -30.07 0.46
CA ALA A 215 -0.14 -29.19 -0.62
C ALA A 215 -0.24 -29.94 -1.96
N ARG A 216 -0.76 -29.25 -2.97
CA ARG A 216 -0.90 -29.75 -4.34
C ARG A 216 -0.26 -28.83 -5.38
N SER A 217 0.21 -27.66 -4.95
CA SER A 217 0.88 -26.69 -5.80
C SER A 217 1.82 -25.78 -5.01
N PHE A 218 2.79 -25.19 -5.70
CA PHE A 218 3.73 -24.22 -5.18
C PHE A 218 4.06 -23.16 -6.23
N LEU A 219 3.90 -21.89 -5.88
CA LEU A 219 4.31 -20.74 -6.67
C LEU A 219 5.53 -20.08 -6.03
N PHE A 220 6.62 -19.96 -6.79
CA PHE A 220 7.86 -19.31 -6.39
C PHE A 220 8.15 -18.10 -7.28
N PHE A 221 8.36 -16.94 -6.69
CA PHE A 221 8.53 -15.68 -7.42
C PHE A 221 9.36 -14.68 -6.62
N THR A 222 9.65 -13.52 -7.23
CA THR A 222 10.51 -12.49 -6.62
C THR A 222 9.87 -11.10 -6.67
N THR A 223 10.54 -10.08 -6.11
CA THR A 223 10.09 -8.68 -6.22
C THR A 223 9.95 -8.20 -7.66
N ASN A 224 10.64 -8.86 -8.60
CA ASN A 224 10.68 -8.50 -10.02
C ASN A 224 9.60 -9.23 -10.84
N THR A 225 8.74 -10.02 -10.18
CA THR A 225 7.64 -10.74 -10.84
C THR A 225 6.37 -9.90 -10.81
N TYR A 226 5.96 -9.40 -11.97
CA TYR A 226 4.66 -8.76 -12.20
C TYR A 226 3.76 -9.73 -12.96
N PHE A 227 2.72 -10.25 -12.31
CA PHE A 227 1.82 -11.25 -12.88
C PHE A 227 0.96 -10.69 -14.01
N THR A 228 0.77 -9.36 -14.08
CA THR A 228 0.20 -8.69 -15.27
C THR A 228 1.07 -8.80 -16.52
N HIS A 229 2.35 -9.12 -16.36
CA HIS A 229 3.34 -9.26 -17.43
C HIS A 229 3.99 -10.64 -17.48
N THR A 230 3.47 -11.62 -16.73
CA THR A 230 4.03 -12.96 -16.63
C THR A 230 3.06 -13.97 -17.24
N THR A 231 3.57 -14.95 -17.99
CA THR A 231 2.77 -16.04 -18.57
C THR A 231 3.48 -17.39 -18.42
N PHE A 232 2.74 -18.48 -18.60
CA PHE A 232 3.34 -19.81 -18.75
C PHE A 232 4.07 -19.90 -20.09
N VAL A 233 5.20 -20.62 -20.12
CA VAL A 233 5.78 -21.04 -21.40
C VAL A 233 4.73 -21.83 -22.20
N GLY A 234 4.52 -21.46 -23.46
CA GLY A 234 3.52 -22.07 -24.35
C GLY A 234 2.16 -21.39 -24.36
N LEU A 235 1.94 -20.35 -23.53
CA LEU A 235 0.74 -19.51 -23.54
C LEU A 235 1.10 -18.04 -23.82
N ASP A 236 0.13 -17.29 -24.36
CA ASP A 236 0.25 -15.85 -24.62
C ASP A 236 -0.47 -14.98 -23.56
N GLN A 237 -1.40 -15.58 -22.83
CA GLN A 237 -2.21 -14.90 -21.83
C GLN A 237 -1.43 -14.74 -20.52
N THR A 238 -1.44 -13.53 -19.97
CA THR A 238 -0.78 -13.22 -18.70
C THR A 238 -1.59 -13.74 -17.52
N LEU A 239 -0.91 -14.00 -16.40
CA LEU A 239 -1.50 -14.58 -15.20
C LEU A 239 -2.47 -13.63 -14.47
N ARG A 240 -2.29 -12.31 -14.67
CA ARG A 240 -3.26 -11.29 -14.31
C ARG A 240 -3.55 -10.39 -15.50
N VAL A 241 -4.73 -9.80 -15.50
CA VAL A 241 -5.13 -8.78 -16.47
C VAL A 241 -4.64 -7.43 -15.97
N GLU A 242 -3.94 -6.71 -16.83
CA GLU A 242 -3.65 -5.31 -16.59
C GLU A 242 -4.96 -4.51 -16.67
N VAL A 243 -5.24 -3.76 -15.62
CA VAL A 243 -6.41 -2.90 -15.53
C VAL A 243 -5.92 -1.47 -15.41
N SER A 244 -6.56 -0.56 -16.14
CA SER A 244 -6.26 0.86 -16.01
C SER A 244 -6.63 1.37 -14.61
N ASP A 245 -5.98 2.45 -14.21
CA ASP A 245 -6.27 3.12 -12.93
C ASP A 245 -7.74 3.56 -12.81
N GLU A 246 -8.36 3.96 -13.92
CA GLU A 246 -9.78 4.32 -13.99
C GLU A 246 -10.67 3.08 -13.78
N GLU A 247 -10.45 1.98 -14.52
CA GLU A 247 -11.22 0.74 -14.34
C GLU A 247 -11.13 0.21 -12.91
N LYS A 248 -9.95 0.33 -12.32
CA LYS A 248 -9.69 -0.05 -10.94
C LYS A 248 -10.43 0.86 -9.96
N PHE A 249 -10.42 2.17 -10.16
CA PHE A 249 -11.18 3.11 -9.34
C PHE A 249 -12.68 2.82 -9.42
N GLN A 250 -13.22 2.63 -10.62
CA GLN A 250 -14.62 2.27 -10.84
C GLN A 250 -15.00 0.93 -10.20
N ARG A 251 -14.11 -0.07 -10.23
CA ARG A 251 -14.32 -1.32 -9.52
C ARG A 251 -14.36 -1.11 -8.01
N TYR A 252 -13.41 -0.37 -7.44
CA TYR A 252 -13.38 -0.11 -6.00
C TYR A 252 -14.59 0.71 -5.52
N LEU A 253 -15.13 1.60 -6.36
CA LEU A 253 -16.42 2.27 -6.12
C LEU A 253 -17.56 1.25 -6.02
N ARG A 254 -17.66 0.31 -6.98
CA ARG A 254 -18.68 -0.76 -6.97
C ARG A 254 -18.53 -1.73 -5.78
N GLU A 255 -17.30 -1.94 -5.32
CA GLU A 255 -16.99 -2.75 -4.14
C GLU A 255 -17.24 -2.00 -2.82
N CYS A 256 -17.71 -0.74 -2.86
CA CYS A 256 -17.93 0.11 -1.70
C CYS A 256 -16.68 0.23 -0.80
N ARG A 257 -15.48 0.25 -1.39
CA ARG A 257 -14.25 0.42 -0.60
C ARG A 257 -14.22 1.78 0.08
N ASN A 258 -13.57 1.84 1.24
CA ASN A 258 -13.40 3.09 1.98
C ASN A 258 -12.33 3.98 1.31
N PHE A 259 -12.72 5.18 0.89
CA PHE A 259 -11.85 6.19 0.28
C PHE A 259 -11.57 7.40 1.20
N GLU A 260 -12.03 7.37 2.45
CA GLU A 260 -11.79 8.45 3.41
C GLU A 260 -10.34 8.54 3.87
N GLY A 261 -9.60 7.44 3.80
CA GLY A 261 -8.16 7.41 4.12
C GLY A 261 -7.82 7.28 5.61
N LEU A 262 -8.81 7.14 6.50
CA LEU A 262 -8.58 7.04 7.95
C LEU A 262 -7.76 5.81 8.33
N ASP A 263 -8.04 4.65 7.75
CA ASP A 263 -7.27 3.41 8.00
C ASP A 263 -5.83 3.53 7.51
N SER A 264 -5.63 4.20 6.36
CA SER A 264 -4.29 4.47 5.82
C SER A 264 -3.51 5.41 6.74
N LEU A 265 -4.16 6.46 7.24
CA LEU A 265 -3.59 7.41 8.18
C LEU A 265 -3.20 6.72 9.50
N GLU A 266 -4.06 5.89 10.07
CA GLU A 266 -3.77 5.13 11.30
C GLU A 266 -2.60 4.16 11.12
N ARG A 267 -2.55 3.48 9.98
CA ARG A 267 -1.44 2.59 9.63
C ARG A 267 -0.12 3.34 9.57
N LEU A 268 -0.08 4.52 8.94
CA LEU A 268 1.15 5.32 8.83
C LEU A 268 1.58 5.88 10.18
N VAL A 269 0.64 6.38 11.00
CA VAL A 269 0.94 6.82 12.37
C VAL A 269 1.58 5.71 13.19
N THR A 270 1.04 4.49 13.08
CA THR A 270 1.57 3.31 13.76
C THR A 270 2.95 2.93 13.23
N LEU A 271 3.13 2.92 11.90
CA LEU A 271 4.37 2.54 11.24
C LEU A 271 5.54 3.45 11.62
N TYR A 272 5.31 4.77 11.58
CA TYR A 272 6.34 5.76 11.92
C TYR A 272 6.48 6.01 13.43
N ARG A 273 5.70 5.32 14.27
CA ARG A 273 5.64 5.55 15.73
C ARG A 273 5.40 7.01 16.08
N TRP A 274 4.57 7.69 15.29
CA TRP A 274 4.27 9.12 15.42
C TRP A 274 3.04 9.38 16.29
N SER A 275 2.65 8.44 17.15
CA SER A 275 1.55 8.64 18.10
C SER A 275 1.75 9.85 19.01
N SER A 276 3.01 10.21 19.30
CA SER A 276 3.38 11.41 20.06
C SER A 276 3.14 12.74 19.33
N HIS A 277 2.90 12.72 18.02
CA HIS A 277 2.64 13.94 17.22
C HIS A 277 1.14 14.20 17.04
N ARG A 278 0.26 13.31 17.54
CA ARG A 278 -1.17 13.58 17.61
C ARG A 278 -1.46 14.49 18.80
N PRO A 279 -2.27 15.55 18.62
CA PRO A 279 -2.79 16.31 19.74
C PRO A 279 -3.57 15.42 20.69
N ALA A 280 -3.67 15.83 21.95
CA ALA A 280 -4.59 15.23 22.89
C ALA A 280 -6.03 15.36 22.36
N LYS A 281 -6.91 14.42 22.72
CA LYS A 281 -8.32 14.46 22.27
C LYS A 281 -9.04 15.76 22.65
N SER A 282 -8.62 16.41 23.73
CA SER A 282 -9.15 17.71 24.19
C SER A 282 -8.71 18.89 23.32
N GLU A 283 -7.68 18.73 22.49
CA GLU A 283 -7.16 19.76 21.59
C GLU A 283 -7.76 19.66 20.18
N TYR A 284 -8.57 18.61 19.90
CA TYR A 284 -9.24 18.50 18.62
C TYR A 284 -10.35 19.55 18.49
N LEU A 285 -10.34 20.24 17.36
CA LEU A 285 -11.32 21.24 16.96
C LEU A 285 -12.25 20.67 15.88
N GLY A 286 -13.48 21.18 15.85
CA GLY A 286 -14.55 20.68 14.98
C GLY A 286 -15.16 19.33 15.43
N PRO A 287 -16.03 18.72 14.61
CA PRO A 287 -16.48 19.22 13.32
C PRO A 287 -17.24 20.54 13.45
N TYR A 288 -17.08 21.41 12.47
CA TYR A 288 -17.78 22.68 12.36
C TYR A 288 -19.12 22.49 11.66
N ASP A 289 -20.02 23.46 11.81
CA ASP A 289 -21.24 23.47 10.99
C ASP A 289 -20.86 23.73 9.53
N SER A 290 -21.34 22.89 8.62
CA SER A 290 -21.16 23.07 7.17
C SER A 290 -21.63 24.44 6.66
N HIS A 291 -22.57 25.08 7.35
CA HIS A 291 -23.01 26.45 7.04
C HIS A 291 -21.96 27.52 7.39
N GLU A 292 -21.01 27.22 8.29
CA GLU A 292 -19.87 28.08 8.62
C GLU A 292 -18.67 27.88 7.69
N HIS A 293 -18.72 26.92 6.75
CA HIS A 293 -17.61 26.68 5.83
C HIS A 293 -17.21 27.95 5.06
N ILE A 294 -15.93 28.30 5.21
CA ILE A 294 -15.35 29.55 4.71
C ILE A 294 -15.03 29.51 3.21
N LEU A 295 -14.86 28.32 2.62
CA LEU A 295 -14.48 28.12 1.23
C LEU A 295 -15.59 27.39 0.50
N LYS A 296 -16.09 28.01 -0.57
CA LYS A 296 -17.07 27.39 -1.45
C LYS A 296 -16.37 26.54 -2.52
N THR A 297 -17.17 25.74 -3.21
CA THR A 297 -16.74 24.94 -4.37
C THR A 297 -15.98 25.76 -5.42
N THR A 298 -16.40 27.00 -5.68
CA THR A 298 -15.72 27.90 -6.63
C THR A 298 -14.31 28.26 -6.18
N ASP A 299 -14.13 28.54 -4.89
CA ASP A 299 -12.86 28.94 -4.29
C ASP A 299 -11.85 27.77 -4.32
N LEU A 300 -12.29 26.59 -3.90
CA LEU A 300 -11.47 25.38 -3.90
C LEU A 300 -11.07 24.95 -5.33
N ASN A 301 -11.97 25.10 -6.31
CA ASN A 301 -11.65 24.82 -7.71
C ASN A 301 -10.68 25.84 -8.33
N ALA A 302 -10.75 27.11 -7.93
CA ALA A 302 -9.79 28.13 -8.37
C ALA A 302 -8.37 27.80 -7.90
N ILE A 303 -8.21 27.46 -6.60
CA ILE A 303 -6.94 27.03 -6.02
C ILE A 303 -6.43 25.75 -6.72
N ARG A 304 -7.29 24.73 -6.85
CA ARG A 304 -6.94 23.47 -7.56
C ARG A 304 -6.41 23.72 -8.98
N THR A 305 -7.09 24.58 -9.74
CA THR A 305 -6.74 24.88 -11.13
C THR A 305 -5.38 25.57 -11.22
N ARG A 306 -5.09 26.47 -10.28
CA ARG A 306 -3.80 27.18 -10.21
C ARG A 306 -2.62 26.21 -10.05
N VAL A 307 -2.71 25.24 -9.14
CA VAL A 307 -1.66 24.24 -8.91
C VAL A 307 -1.76 23.00 -9.82
N LYS A 308 -2.69 23.01 -10.78
CA LYS A 308 -2.94 21.89 -11.71
C LYS A 308 -3.17 20.55 -10.99
N ALA A 309 -3.85 20.59 -9.84
CA ALA A 309 -4.24 19.39 -9.11
C ALA A 309 -5.39 18.65 -9.81
N ASN A 310 -5.47 17.34 -9.55
CA ASN A 310 -6.52 16.46 -10.08
C ASN A 310 -7.92 16.95 -9.70
N GLU A 311 -8.91 16.62 -10.52
CA GLU A 311 -10.30 17.00 -10.25
C GLU A 311 -10.87 16.27 -9.04
N PHE A 312 -11.60 17.00 -8.20
CA PHE A 312 -12.44 16.42 -7.17
C PHE A 312 -13.49 15.52 -7.82
N THR A 313 -13.65 14.30 -7.31
CA THR A 313 -14.44 13.27 -7.99
C THR A 313 -15.66 12.85 -7.21
N ASP A 314 -16.77 12.66 -7.90
CA ASP A 314 -18.00 12.13 -7.31
C ASP A 314 -17.83 10.62 -7.01
N PRO A 315 -18.42 10.14 -5.90
CA PRO A 315 -19.33 10.85 -5.00
C PRO A 315 -18.61 11.53 -3.82
N PHE A 316 -17.28 11.60 -3.81
CA PHE A 316 -16.48 12.04 -2.65
C PHE A 316 -16.13 13.52 -2.62
N LYS A 317 -16.55 14.26 -3.65
CA LYS A 317 -16.25 15.69 -3.81
C LYS A 317 -16.59 16.53 -2.57
N GLU A 318 -17.78 16.32 -2.00
CA GLU A 318 -18.20 17.04 -0.79
C GLU A 318 -17.36 16.68 0.44
N LEU A 319 -16.89 15.43 0.56
CA LEU A 319 -15.98 15.02 1.64
C LEU A 319 -14.60 15.68 1.50
N CYS A 320 -14.11 15.86 0.27
CA CYS A 320 -12.90 16.65 0.03
C CYS A 320 -13.10 18.10 0.48
N TYR A 321 -14.24 18.71 0.13
CA TYR A 321 -14.55 20.10 0.49
C TYR A 321 -14.70 20.29 1.99
N ALA A 322 -15.39 19.37 2.66
CA ALA A 322 -15.49 19.35 4.12
C ALA A 322 -14.11 19.20 4.75
N CYS A 323 -13.30 18.24 4.31
CA CYS A 323 -11.96 18.03 4.85
C CYS A 323 -11.06 19.28 4.71
N LEU A 324 -11.08 19.96 3.55
CA LEU A 324 -10.27 21.16 3.33
C LEU A 324 -10.76 22.36 4.15
N ASN A 325 -12.08 22.53 4.31
CA ASN A 325 -12.63 23.56 5.19
C ASN A 325 -12.26 23.29 6.65
N GLU A 326 -12.44 22.06 7.12
CA GLU A 326 -12.18 21.66 8.50
C GLU A 326 -10.74 21.85 8.94
N ILE A 327 -9.76 21.52 8.08
CA ILE A 327 -8.35 21.76 8.40
C ILE A 327 -8.05 23.27 8.49
N ILE A 328 -8.59 24.08 7.59
CA ILE A 328 -8.37 25.53 7.62
C ILE A 328 -9.08 26.19 8.80
N MET A 329 -10.32 25.81 9.08
CA MET A 329 -11.09 26.37 10.21
C MET A 329 -10.42 26.03 11.54
N SER A 330 -9.89 24.80 11.69
CA SER A 330 -9.09 24.44 12.86
C SER A 330 -7.79 25.25 12.97
N TYR A 331 -7.12 25.53 11.84
CA TYR A 331 -5.94 26.39 11.81
C TYR A 331 -6.28 27.84 12.22
N LEU A 332 -7.38 28.38 11.70
CA LEU A 332 -7.86 29.72 12.03
C LEU A 332 -8.17 29.86 13.52
N GLU A 333 -8.90 28.90 14.09
CA GLU A 333 -9.27 28.94 15.51
C GLU A 333 -8.06 28.71 16.42
N HIS A 334 -7.17 27.78 16.08
CA HIS A 334 -6.03 27.45 16.94
C HIS A 334 -4.90 28.48 16.89
N PHE A 335 -4.56 29.01 15.70
CA PHE A 335 -3.39 29.87 15.52
C PHE A 335 -3.76 31.33 15.29
N ILE A 336 -4.75 31.62 14.45
CA ILE A 336 -5.07 33.00 14.07
C ILE A 336 -5.88 33.72 15.15
N ALA A 337 -6.83 33.03 15.78
CA ALA A 337 -7.67 33.64 16.81
C ALA A 337 -6.85 34.14 18.02
N PRO A 338 -5.85 33.40 18.55
CA PRO A 338 -4.97 33.92 19.60
C PRO A 338 -4.05 35.05 19.12
N ALA A 339 -3.58 34.99 17.86
CA ALA A 339 -2.70 36.00 17.30
C ALA A 339 -3.42 37.31 16.95
N SER A 340 -4.75 37.37 17.00
CA SER A 340 -5.47 38.63 16.80
C SER A 340 -5.35 39.61 17.96
N SER A 341 -4.86 39.16 19.11
CA SER A 341 -4.66 39.98 20.32
C SER A 341 -3.37 40.81 20.31
N TYR A 342 -2.57 40.75 19.24
CA TYR A 342 -1.39 41.60 19.11
C TYR A 342 -1.75 43.02 18.64
N ASP A 343 -1.00 44.02 19.10
CA ASP A 343 -1.26 45.43 18.77
C ASP A 343 -1.05 45.79 17.29
N THR A 344 -0.26 44.99 16.56
CA THR A 344 0.10 45.28 15.17
C THR A 344 0.16 44.03 14.31
N ILE A 345 -0.11 44.20 13.00
CA ILE A 345 0.03 43.15 11.98
C ILE A 345 1.45 42.56 12.00
N VAL A 346 2.48 43.39 12.14
CA VAL A 346 3.89 42.93 12.14
C VAL A 346 4.19 42.06 13.34
N ALA A 347 3.66 42.42 14.53
CA ALA A 347 3.82 41.61 15.74
C ALA A 347 3.09 40.26 15.61
N ALA A 348 1.85 40.28 15.11
CA ALA A 348 1.10 39.05 14.83
C ALA A 348 1.83 38.15 13.82
N ALA A 349 2.28 38.72 12.70
CA ALA A 349 3.02 38.00 11.66
C ALA A 349 4.32 37.37 12.18
N THR A 350 5.05 38.11 13.02
CA THR A 350 6.30 37.64 13.63
C THR A 350 6.07 36.47 14.59
N SER A 351 4.94 36.48 15.31
CA SER A 351 4.55 35.42 16.23
C SER A 351 4.06 34.18 15.49
N LEU A 352 3.22 34.37 14.47
CA LEU A 352 2.67 33.30 13.65
C LEU A 352 3.74 32.56 12.84
N PHE A 353 4.78 33.28 12.39
CA PHE A 353 5.81 32.76 11.49
C PHE A 353 7.22 32.97 12.07
N PRO A 354 7.60 32.23 13.12
CA PRO A 354 8.88 32.38 13.78
C PRO A 354 10.07 32.06 12.87
N LYS A 355 9.91 31.16 11.89
CA LYS A 355 10.97 30.75 10.93
C LYS A 355 10.98 31.56 9.64
N ARG A 356 10.33 32.73 9.60
CA ARG A 356 10.23 33.59 8.40
C ARG A 356 11.56 33.98 7.74
N SER A 357 12.67 33.91 8.47
CA SER A 357 14.02 34.22 7.95
C SER A 357 14.67 33.05 7.22
N ASP A 358 14.14 31.83 7.40
CA ASP A 358 14.65 30.61 6.78
C ASP A 358 14.05 30.48 5.38
N SER A 359 14.89 30.46 4.35
CA SER A 359 14.45 30.33 2.96
C SER A 359 13.75 28.99 2.72
N ASN A 360 12.67 29.00 1.93
CA ASN A 360 11.91 27.83 1.50
C ASN A 360 11.18 27.08 2.63
N THR A 361 10.74 27.81 3.66
CA THR A 361 9.84 27.27 4.70
C THR A 361 8.41 27.78 4.49
N VAL A 362 7.41 27.01 4.96
CA VAL A 362 6.00 27.44 4.97
C VAL A 362 5.87 28.79 5.68
N ASP A 363 6.58 29.00 6.79
CA ASP A 363 6.62 30.27 7.53
C ASP A 363 7.10 31.45 6.66
N SER A 364 8.17 31.27 5.89
CA SER A 364 8.71 32.34 5.04
C SER A 364 7.72 32.79 3.97
N CYS A 365 7.04 31.84 3.32
CA CYS A 365 6.03 32.10 2.31
C CYS A 365 4.79 32.75 2.94
N MET A 366 4.28 32.17 4.03
CA MET A 366 3.11 32.68 4.75
C MET A 366 3.33 34.10 5.30
N TYR A 367 4.53 34.39 5.82
CA TYR A 367 4.88 35.75 6.24
C TYR A 367 4.81 36.73 5.07
N SER A 368 5.35 36.35 3.89
CA SER A 368 5.29 37.19 2.69
C SER A 368 3.83 37.44 2.25
N PHE A 369 2.99 36.40 2.22
CA PHE A 369 1.57 36.53 1.86
C PHE A 369 0.77 37.37 2.87
N LEU A 370 1.05 37.26 4.17
CA LEU A 370 0.39 38.07 5.18
C LEU A 370 0.75 39.56 5.03
N MET A 371 2.00 39.88 4.69
CA MET A 371 2.48 41.26 4.57
C MET A 371 2.11 41.90 3.21
N GLU A 372 2.01 41.09 2.16
CA GLU A 372 1.73 41.51 0.78
C GLU A 372 0.57 40.68 0.16
N PRO A 373 -0.67 40.78 0.67
CA PRO A 373 -1.79 39.90 0.31
C PRO A 373 -2.20 39.87 -1.17
N TYR A 374 -1.80 40.88 -1.93
CA TYR A 374 -2.20 41.06 -3.32
C TYR A 374 -1.04 40.85 -4.31
N SER A 375 0.12 40.36 -3.83
CA SER A 375 1.29 40.11 -4.66
C SER A 375 1.05 39.01 -5.71
N ASP A 376 0.12 38.09 -5.43
CA ASP A 376 -0.09 36.89 -6.24
C ASP A 376 -1.57 36.42 -6.25
N PRO A 377 -2.46 37.15 -6.95
CA PRO A 377 -3.88 36.85 -6.97
C PRO A 377 -4.20 35.52 -7.68
N ILE A 378 -5.20 34.79 -7.18
CA ILE A 378 -5.69 33.55 -7.81
C ILE A 378 -6.90 33.85 -8.69
N PRO A 379 -6.83 33.62 -10.02
CA PRO A 379 -7.99 33.82 -10.89
C PRO A 379 -9.20 32.97 -10.46
N GLY A 380 -10.35 33.61 -10.30
CA GLY A 380 -11.61 32.94 -9.91
C GLY A 380 -11.79 32.70 -8.41
N PHE A 381 -10.79 33.04 -7.57
CA PHE A 381 -10.92 33.00 -6.11
C PHE A 381 -11.56 34.31 -5.61
N ASP A 382 -12.70 34.22 -4.93
CA ASP A 382 -13.42 35.41 -4.44
C ASP A 382 -12.86 35.87 -3.09
N HIS A 383 -11.73 36.60 -3.15
CA HIS A 383 -11.05 37.12 -1.97
C HIS A 383 -12.00 37.85 -1.01
N ARG A 384 -12.84 38.76 -1.51
CA ARG A 384 -13.73 39.56 -0.65
C ARG A 384 -14.80 38.73 0.05
N ALA A 385 -15.37 37.74 -0.64
CA ALA A 385 -16.35 36.85 -0.02
C ALA A 385 -15.70 35.93 1.03
N VAL A 386 -14.49 35.43 0.75
CA VAL A 386 -13.72 34.62 1.71
C VAL A 386 -13.33 35.46 2.92
N GLU A 387 -12.82 36.68 2.73
CA GLU A 387 -12.50 37.63 3.82
C GLU A 387 -13.70 37.86 4.74
N SER A 388 -14.89 38.07 4.16
CA SER A 388 -16.12 38.26 4.92
C SER A 388 -16.49 37.03 5.75
N ARG A 389 -16.34 35.81 5.20
CA ARG A 389 -16.61 34.56 5.93
C ARG A 389 -15.57 34.27 7.00
N VAL A 390 -14.29 34.54 6.73
CA VAL A 390 -13.20 34.44 7.71
C VAL A 390 -13.43 35.40 8.88
N LYS A 391 -13.82 36.65 8.63
CA LYS A 391 -14.23 37.60 9.68
C LYS A 391 -15.40 37.06 10.49
N GLY A 392 -16.45 36.58 9.82
CA GLY A 392 -17.63 36.00 10.47
C GLY A 392 -17.29 34.82 11.39
N PHE A 393 -16.34 33.98 10.98
CA PHE A 393 -15.87 32.84 11.76
C PHE A 393 -14.98 33.24 12.95
N LEU A 394 -14.04 34.18 12.76
CA LEU A 394 -13.05 34.55 13.77
C LEU A 394 -13.57 35.52 14.82
N ILE A 395 -14.40 36.51 14.46
CA ILE A 395 -14.87 37.55 15.40
C ILE A 395 -15.47 36.97 16.69
N PRO A 396 -16.31 35.92 16.66
CA PRO A 396 -16.87 35.30 17.88
C PRO A 396 -15.85 34.49 18.69
N ARG A 397 -14.68 34.17 18.12
CA ARG A 397 -13.66 33.29 18.70
C ARG A 397 -12.43 34.05 19.21
N CYS A 398 -12.36 35.35 18.95
CA CYS A 398 -11.28 36.23 19.40
C CYS A 398 -11.69 37.00 20.67
N GLU A 399 -10.81 37.07 21.66
CA GLU A 399 -10.99 37.96 22.81
C GLU A 399 -10.84 39.44 22.40
N ASP A 400 -9.78 39.75 21.65
CA ASP A 400 -9.61 41.01 20.92
C ASP A 400 -9.70 40.76 19.42
N ASN A 401 -10.65 41.42 18.76
CA ASN A 401 -10.91 41.31 17.33
C ASN A 401 -10.45 42.55 16.55
N SER A 402 -9.65 43.43 17.14
CA SER A 402 -9.10 44.63 16.49
C SER A 402 -8.39 44.30 15.18
N LEU A 403 -7.45 43.34 15.19
CA LEU A 403 -6.76 42.88 13.98
C LEU A 403 -7.69 42.14 13.01
N VAL A 404 -8.64 41.34 13.48
CA VAL A 404 -9.62 40.66 12.60
C VAL A 404 -10.54 41.66 11.89
N ARG A 405 -10.71 42.86 12.43
CA ARG A 405 -11.46 43.94 11.76
C ARG A 405 -10.59 44.73 10.76
N ASP A 406 -9.26 44.60 10.83
CA ASP A 406 -8.34 45.24 9.88
C ASP A 406 -8.37 44.52 8.52
N ASP A 407 -8.66 45.29 7.46
CA ASP A 407 -8.80 44.76 6.10
C ASP A 407 -7.48 44.22 5.54
N LYS A 408 -6.34 44.81 5.90
CA LYS A 408 -5.03 44.35 5.43
C LYS A 408 -4.66 43.03 6.11
N PHE A 409 -4.87 42.92 7.41
CA PHE A 409 -4.61 41.69 8.15
C PHE A 409 -5.44 40.53 7.59
N ILE A 410 -6.75 40.73 7.44
CA ILE A 410 -7.64 39.67 6.94
C ILE A 410 -7.37 39.30 5.48
N ALA A 411 -7.06 40.27 4.63
CA ALA A 411 -6.61 39.96 3.27
C ALA A 411 -5.35 39.08 3.28
N GLY A 412 -4.40 39.37 4.18
CA GLY A 412 -3.20 38.57 4.39
C GLY A 412 -3.49 37.15 4.88
N ILE A 413 -4.41 36.99 5.84
CA ILE A 413 -4.88 35.67 6.27
C ILE A 413 -5.53 34.90 5.12
N CYS A 414 -6.31 35.56 4.26
CA CYS A 414 -6.92 34.90 3.09
C CYS A 414 -5.87 34.45 2.06
N ALA A 415 -4.82 35.25 1.84
CA ALA A 415 -3.70 34.86 0.98
C ALA A 415 -2.93 33.65 1.57
N CYS A 416 -2.71 33.64 2.88
CA CYS A 416 -2.15 32.52 3.62
C CYS A 416 -2.97 31.23 3.46
N ILE A 417 -4.31 31.30 3.61
CA ILE A 417 -5.21 30.16 3.38
C ILE A 417 -5.06 29.61 1.96
N ALA A 418 -5.06 30.51 0.97
CA ALA A 418 -4.94 30.13 -0.43
C ALA A 418 -3.59 29.44 -0.74
N TYR A 419 -2.50 29.91 -0.12
CA TYR A 419 -1.19 29.27 -0.20
C TYR A 419 -1.18 27.88 0.46
N LEU A 420 -1.62 27.75 1.71
CA LEU A 420 -1.61 26.44 2.40
C LEU A 420 -2.44 25.39 1.66
N LEU A 421 -3.58 25.78 1.11
CA LEU A 421 -4.39 24.86 0.30
C LEU A 421 -3.76 24.55 -1.06
N SER A 422 -3.01 25.49 -1.63
CA SER A 422 -2.20 25.22 -2.83
C SER A 422 -1.17 24.14 -2.54
N GLU A 423 -0.45 24.24 -1.42
CA GLU A 423 0.53 23.23 -0.97
C GLU A 423 -0.12 21.86 -0.78
N VAL A 424 -1.25 21.79 -0.06
CA VAL A 424 -1.97 20.52 0.15
C VAL A 424 -2.41 19.89 -1.17
N LEU A 425 -2.98 20.68 -2.07
CA LEU A 425 -3.47 20.18 -3.36
C LEU A 425 -2.33 19.81 -4.31
N GLU A 426 -1.21 20.53 -4.29
CA GLU A 426 -0.01 20.18 -5.05
C GLU A 426 0.59 18.87 -4.55
N HIS A 427 0.74 18.69 -3.23
CA HIS A 427 1.22 17.44 -2.65
C HIS A 427 0.29 16.26 -2.91
N SER A 428 -1.02 16.50 -2.98
CA SER A 428 -2.00 15.47 -3.30
C SER A 428 -1.84 14.91 -4.72
N ARG A 429 -1.21 15.67 -5.64
CA ARG A 429 -0.89 15.21 -7.00
C ARG A 429 0.02 13.98 -7.00
N ASN A 430 0.95 13.89 -6.05
CA ASN A 430 1.88 12.76 -5.95
C ASN A 430 1.17 11.44 -5.60
N CYS A 431 -0.11 11.48 -5.23
CA CYS A 431 -0.97 10.30 -5.10
C CYS A 431 -1.50 9.89 -6.49
N GLU A 432 -0.60 9.60 -7.44
CA GLU A 432 -0.88 9.58 -8.89
C GLU A 432 -1.76 8.45 -9.42
N TRP A 433 -2.07 7.42 -8.63
CA TRP A 433 -2.70 6.17 -9.09
C TRP A 433 -4.14 6.26 -9.65
N ARG A 434 -4.71 7.45 -9.87
CA ARG A 434 -6.13 7.61 -10.30
C ARG A 434 -6.42 8.82 -11.18
N GLY A 435 -5.55 9.83 -11.25
CA GLY A 435 -5.88 11.11 -11.91
C GLY A 435 -7.10 11.85 -11.32
N LYS A 436 -7.57 11.43 -10.14
CA LYS A 436 -8.72 11.97 -9.40
C LYS A 436 -8.26 12.37 -8.01
N LEU A 437 -8.96 13.34 -7.42
CA LEU A 437 -8.72 13.77 -6.04
C LEU A 437 -9.86 13.28 -5.14
N ILE A 438 -9.50 12.49 -4.13
CA ILE A 438 -10.40 11.90 -3.14
C ILE A 438 -9.88 12.18 -1.71
N PRO A 439 -10.68 11.97 -0.65
CA PRO A 439 -10.32 12.43 0.70
C PRO A 439 -9.00 11.84 1.23
N VAL A 440 -8.70 10.57 0.92
CA VAL A 440 -7.41 9.95 1.31
C VAL A 440 -6.21 10.72 0.77
N ASP A 441 -6.27 11.27 -0.45
CA ASP A 441 -5.13 11.98 -1.04
C ASP A 441 -4.84 13.28 -0.29
N ILE A 442 -5.89 14.01 0.12
CA ILE A 442 -5.77 15.22 0.96
C ILE A 442 -5.15 14.86 2.31
N ARG A 443 -5.63 13.77 2.94
CA ARG A 443 -5.11 13.36 4.24
C ARG A 443 -3.64 12.96 4.18
N LEU A 444 -3.26 12.21 3.15
CA LEU A 444 -1.89 11.76 2.95
C LEU A 444 -0.98 12.95 2.60
N ALA A 445 -1.44 13.89 1.76
CA ALA A 445 -0.71 15.11 1.46
C ALA A 445 -0.37 15.90 2.73
N VAL A 446 -1.36 16.16 3.58
CA VAL A 446 -1.15 16.82 4.88
C VAL A 446 -0.26 15.98 5.79
N PHE A 447 -0.41 14.65 5.82
CA PHE A 447 0.35 13.80 6.73
C PHE A 447 1.85 13.72 6.40
N HIS A 448 2.18 13.69 5.10
CA HIS A 448 3.55 13.52 4.61
C HIS A 448 4.39 14.78 4.72
N ASP A 449 3.78 15.96 4.67
CA ASP A 449 4.47 17.23 4.89
C ASP A 449 4.48 17.59 6.39
N LEU A 450 5.67 17.70 6.99
CA LEU A 450 5.82 17.96 8.42
C LEU A 450 5.29 19.34 8.84
N GLU A 451 5.57 20.38 8.04
CA GLU A 451 5.20 21.76 8.37
C GLU A 451 3.69 21.95 8.24
N VAL A 452 3.11 21.47 7.13
CA VAL A 452 1.66 21.51 6.89
C VAL A 452 0.91 20.65 7.92
N ARG A 453 1.42 19.47 8.28
CA ARG A 453 0.81 18.63 9.32
C ARG A 453 0.74 19.34 10.66
N ASP A 454 1.80 20.03 11.07
CA ASP A 454 1.84 20.71 12.36
C ASP A 454 0.83 21.85 12.46
N LEU A 455 0.45 22.46 11.33
CA LEU A 455 -0.61 23.46 11.25
C LEU A 455 -2.02 22.84 11.29
N PHE A 456 -2.22 21.67 10.69
CA PHE A 456 -3.56 21.08 10.51
C PHE A 456 -3.91 19.92 11.45
N LYS A 457 -2.98 19.47 12.30
CA LYS A 457 -3.20 18.36 13.23
C LYS A 457 -4.31 18.60 14.25
N TYR A 458 -4.78 19.83 14.45
CA TYR A 458 -5.86 20.13 15.39
C TYR A 458 -7.26 19.81 14.84
N SER A 459 -7.41 19.60 13.54
CA SER A 459 -8.70 19.21 12.96
C SER A 459 -9.12 17.80 13.40
N ARG A 460 -10.28 17.69 14.04
CA ARG A 460 -10.91 16.39 14.34
C ARG A 460 -11.21 15.63 13.06
N VAL A 461 -11.78 16.30 12.06
CA VAL A 461 -12.16 15.68 10.78
C VAL A 461 -10.93 15.17 10.04
N PHE A 462 -9.77 15.81 10.19
CA PHE A 462 -8.50 15.30 9.66
C PHE A 462 -8.16 13.88 10.18
N TRP A 463 -8.29 13.66 11.49
CA TRP A 463 -7.89 12.42 12.15
C TRP A 463 -8.99 11.36 12.30
N LYS A 464 -10.25 11.79 12.33
CA LYS A 464 -11.40 10.94 12.72
C LYS A 464 -12.52 10.89 11.69
N GLY A 465 -12.44 11.71 10.64
CA GLY A 465 -13.53 11.83 9.67
C GLY A 465 -14.69 12.67 10.21
N SER A 466 -15.69 12.85 9.35
CA SER A 466 -16.98 13.44 9.75
C SER A 466 -17.89 12.35 10.30
N ASP A 467 -18.56 12.60 11.43
CA ASP A 467 -19.53 11.65 12.01
C ASP A 467 -20.80 11.48 11.13
N GLN A 468 -20.91 12.17 9.99
CA GLN A 468 -21.97 12.00 9.00
C GLN A 468 -21.71 10.74 8.14
N ALA A 469 -22.41 9.66 8.45
CA ALA A 469 -22.39 8.43 7.68
C ALA A 469 -22.91 8.66 6.25
N PHE A 470 -22.14 8.18 5.26
CA PHE A 470 -22.50 8.19 3.84
C PHE A 470 -23.69 7.25 3.60
N GLN A 471 -24.89 7.79 3.33
CA GLN A 471 -25.93 7.04 2.64
C GLN A 471 -25.70 7.22 1.15
N VAL A 472 -25.16 6.19 0.49
CA VAL A 472 -25.26 6.08 -0.97
C VAL A 472 -26.75 6.06 -1.27
N THR A 473 -27.25 7.12 -1.89
CA THR A 473 -28.64 7.20 -2.32
C THR A 473 -28.91 6.07 -3.31
N GLU A 474 -29.63 5.05 -2.86
CA GLU A 474 -30.28 4.10 -3.75
C GLU A 474 -31.15 4.89 -4.72
N SER A 475 -30.79 4.90 -6.01
CA SER A 475 -31.70 5.40 -7.03
C SER A 475 -32.89 4.46 -7.07
N SER A 476 -34.00 4.90 -6.50
CA SER A 476 -35.29 4.23 -6.60
C SER A 476 -35.80 4.33 -8.04
N HIS A 477 -35.41 3.36 -8.88
CA HIS A 477 -36.25 2.99 -10.01
C HIS A 477 -37.45 2.22 -9.46
N ALA A 478 -38.46 2.98 -9.01
CA ALA A 478 -39.80 2.46 -8.84
C ALA A 478 -40.28 1.97 -10.22
N THR A 479 -40.32 0.66 -10.38
CA THR A 479 -41.00 0.04 -11.52
C THR A 479 -42.45 -0.11 -11.09
N GLU A 480 -43.34 0.71 -11.65
CA GLU A 480 -44.78 0.49 -11.54
C GLU A 480 -45.13 -0.89 -12.12
N PRO A 481 -45.89 -1.75 -11.41
CA PRO A 481 -46.49 -2.91 -12.03
C PRO A 481 -47.74 -2.46 -12.78
N ALA A 482 -47.71 -2.60 -14.10
CA ALA A 482 -48.89 -2.50 -14.95
C ALA A 482 -49.91 -3.58 -14.55
N GLU A 483 -51.10 -3.13 -14.13
CA GLU A 483 -52.28 -3.97 -14.03
C GLU A 483 -52.63 -4.51 -15.42
N ALA A 484 -52.61 -5.83 -15.59
CA ALA A 484 -53.24 -6.50 -16.71
C ALA A 484 -54.71 -6.79 -16.33
N ALA A 485 -55.61 -6.06 -16.98
CA ALA A 485 -57.00 -6.46 -17.13
C ALA A 485 -57.14 -7.35 -18.39
N GLU A 486 -58.02 -8.34 -18.25
CA GLU A 486 -58.50 -9.37 -19.20
C GLU A 486 -57.62 -10.60 -19.46
#